data_AF-A0A9X9XAA8-F1
#
_entry.id   AF-A0A9X9XAA8-F1
#
_cell.length_a   1.000
_cell.length_b   1.000
_cell.length_c   1.000
_cell.angle_alpha   90.00
_cell.angle_beta   90.00
_cell.angle_gamma   90.00
#
_symmetry.space_group_name_H-M   'P 1'
#
loop_
_entity.id
_entity.type
_entity.pdbx_description
1 polymer ?
#
loop_
_entity_poly.entity_id
_entity_poly.type
_entity_poly.pdbx_seq_one_letter_code
_entity_poly.pdbx_strand_id
1 'polypeptide(L)' 'MSGSRVLFMLLYGAIALLGLFTAAAARDVGISIFGWGMLLFGVLNAFNSIKVHYDEKEQH' A
#
# COMPACT_ATOMS: atom_id res chain seq x y z
N MET A 1 -3.92 19.44 5.30
CA MET A 1 -3.13 18.30 4.76
C MET A 1 -2.23 18.82 3.66
N SER A 2 -0.91 18.73 3.80
CA SER A 2 0.03 19.19 2.75
C SER A 2 -0.11 18.29 1.51
N GLY A 3 -0.39 18.89 0.35
CA GLY A 3 -0.61 18.19 -0.92
C GLY A 3 0.55 17.27 -1.33
N SER A 4 1.76 17.54 -0.82
CA SER A 4 2.94 16.70 -1.03
C SER A 4 2.77 15.30 -0.44
N ARG A 5 2.14 15.15 0.75
CA ARG A 5 1.97 13.83 1.38
C ARG A 5 1.05 12.92 0.57
N VAL A 6 -0.03 13.48 0.00
CA VAL A 6 -0.99 12.72 -0.83
C VAL A 6 -0.31 12.24 -2.13
N LEU A 7 0.51 13.09 -2.76
CA LEU A 7 1.30 12.71 -3.93
C LEU A 7 2.29 11.59 -3.63
N PHE A 8 3.03 11.67 -2.52
CA PHE A 8 3.95 10.59 -2.14
C PHE A 8 3.21 9.28 -1.84
N MET A 9 2.02 9.35 -1.26
CA MET A 9 1.21 8.17 -0.95
C MET A 9 0.67 7.49 -2.21
N LEU A 10 0.19 8.27 -3.18
CA LEU A 10 -0.22 7.77 -4.49
C LEU A 10 0.96 7.18 -5.26
N LEU A 11 2.12 7.82 -5.22
CA LEU A 11 3.34 7.33 -5.85
C LEU A 11 3.80 6.00 -5.22
N TYR A 12 3.77 5.91 -3.88
CA TYR A 12 4.12 4.67 -3.17
C TYR A 12 3.14 3.55 -3.50
N GLY A 13 1.84 3.86 -3.55
CA GLY A 13 0.80 2.91 -3.97
C GLY A 13 1.00 2.42 -5.40
N ALA A 14 1.35 3.32 -6.33
CA ALA A 14 1.62 2.97 -7.71
C ALA A 14 2.86 2.07 -7.86
N ILE A 15 3.93 2.34 -7.12
CA ILE A 15 5.13 1.49 -7.10
C ILE A 15 4.83 0.12 -6.48
N ALA A 16 4.01 0.06 -5.42
CA ALA A 16 3.59 -1.20 -4.81
C ALA A 16 2.75 -2.05 -5.79
N LEU A 17 1.86 -1.43 -6.56
CA LEU A 17 1.07 -2.11 -7.59
C LEU A 17 1.96 -2.62 -8.75
N LEU A 18 2.99 -1.86 -9.15
CA LEU A 18 3.97 -2.32 -10.13
C LEU A 18 4.80 -3.50 -9.61
N GLY A 19 5.24 -3.46 -8.36
CA GLY A 19 5.92 -4.59 -7.70
C GLY A 19 5.05 -5.84 -7.66
N LEU A 20 3.76 -5.68 -7.34
CA LEU A 20 2.78 -6.76 -7.32
C LEU A 20 2.54 -7.36 -8.72
N PHE A 21 2.45 -6.52 -9.74
CA PHE A 21 2.29 -6.96 -11.12
C PHE A 21 3.53 -7.72 -11.62
N THR A 22 4.72 -7.25 -11.24
CA THR A 22 5.99 -7.90 -11.58
C THR A 22 6.16 -9.23 -10.85
N ALA A 23 5.71 -9.31 -9.60
CA ALA A 23 5.65 -10.55 -8.83
C ALA A 23 4.65 -11.55 -9.46
N ALA A 24 3.46 -11.10 -9.86
CA ALA A 24 2.47 -11.94 -10.52
C ALA A 24 2.93 -12.47 -11.90
N ALA A 25 3.80 -11.73 -12.60
CA ALA A 25 4.39 -12.16 -13.87
C ALA A 25 5.46 -13.27 -13.69
N ALA A 26 6.05 -13.39 -12.51
CA ALA A 26 6.99 -14.47 -12.20
C ALA A 26 6.21 -15.73 -11.82
N ARG A 27 6.22 -16.71 -12.73
CA ARG A 27 5.33 -17.89 -12.78
C ARG A 27 5.67 -18.98 -11.74
N ASP A 28 6.07 -18.58 -10.53
CA ASP A 28 6.45 -19.46 -9.41
C ASP A 28 5.46 -19.35 -8.25
N VAL A 29 5.05 -20.49 -7.69
CA VAL A 29 4.04 -20.58 -6.62
C VAL A 29 4.47 -19.81 -5.36
N GLY A 30 5.77 -19.79 -5.06
CA GLY A 30 6.32 -19.01 -3.94
C GLY A 30 6.14 -17.51 -4.10
N ILE A 31 6.22 -16.99 -5.33
CA ILE A 31 6.03 -15.56 -5.61
C ILE A 31 4.55 -15.21 -5.61
N SER A 32 3.66 -16.14 -5.99
CA SER A 32 2.22 -15.94 -5.89
C SER A 32 1.76 -15.75 -4.44
N ILE A 33 2.26 -16.58 -3.52
CA ILE A 33 1.99 -16.45 -2.06
C ILE A 33 2.55 -15.12 -1.53
N PHE A 34 3.76 -14.76 -1.96
CA PHE A 34 4.38 -13.48 -1.61
C PHE A 34 3.59 -12.28 -2.14
N GLY A 35 3.06 -12.37 -3.36
CA GLY A 35 2.19 -11.36 -3.97
C GLY A 35 0.90 -11.17 -3.19
N TRP A 36 0.21 -12.25 -2.81
CA TRP A 36 -0.98 -12.17 -1.94
C TRP A 36 -0.67 -11.58 -0.56
N GLY A 37 0.49 -11.92 0.02
CA GLY A 37 0.96 -11.33 1.28
C GLY A 37 1.21 -9.83 1.16
N MET A 38 1.87 -9.39 0.08
CA MET A 38 2.10 -7.97 -0.19
C MET A 38 0.81 -7.20 -0.46
N LEU A 39 -0.14 -7.80 -1.17
CA LEU A 39 -1.45 -7.20 -1.45
C LEU A 39 -2.21 -6.97 -0.14
N LEU A 40 -2.30 -7.99 0.72
CA LEU A 40 -2.90 -7.88 2.05
C LEU A 40 -2.19 -6.82 2.90
N PHE A 41 -0.86 -6.84 2.93
CA PHE A 41 -0.05 -5.88 3.68
C PHE A 41 -0.27 -4.44 3.18
N GLY A 42 -0.34 -4.23 1.87
CA GLY A 42 -0.63 -2.93 1.27
C GLY A 42 -2.01 -2.40 1.66
N VAL A 43 -3.05 -3.25 1.61
CA VAL A 43 -4.41 -2.88 2.02
C VAL A 43 -4.46 -2.54 3.51
N LEU A 44 -3.86 -3.36 4.37
CA LEU A 44 -3.80 -3.09 5.81
C LEU A 44 -3.05 -1.79 6.13
N ASN A 45 -1.94 -1.52 5.43
CA ASN A 45 -1.18 -0.30 5.62
C ASN A 45 -1.92 0.96 5.15
N ALA A 46 -2.67 0.86 4.03
CA ALA A 46 -3.54 1.93 3.58
C ALA A 46 -4.66 2.20 4.61
N PHE A 47 -5.28 1.14 5.13
CA PHE A 47 -6.32 1.26 6.16
C PHE A 47 -5.77 1.86 7.45
N ASN A 48 -4.58 1.44 7.89
CA ASN A 48 -3.91 2.00 9.07
C ASN A 48 -3.57 3.48 8.86
N SER A 49 -3.09 3.87 7.67
CA SER A 49 -2.80 5.27 7.39
C SER A 49 -4.06 6.15 7.38
N ILE A 50 -5.17 5.64 6.84
CA ILE A 50 -6.47 6.34 6.92
C ILE A 50 -6.89 6.48 8.38
N LYS A 51 -6.77 5.40 9.17
CA LYS A 51 -7.13 5.41 10.59
C LYS A 51 -6.31 6.42 11.39
N VAL A 52 -4.98 6.38 11.27
CA VAL A 52 -4.08 7.35 11.92
C VAL A 52 -4.44 8.77 11.52
N HIS A 53 -4.77 8.99 10.25
CA HIS A 53 -5.17 10.32 9.78
C HIS A 53 -6.50 10.81 10.38
N TYR A 54 -7.44 9.90 10.68
CA TYR A 54 -8.67 10.24 11.39
C TYR A 54 -8.44 10.43 12.90
N ASP A 55 -7.62 9.59 13.55
CA ASP A 55 -7.21 9.77 14.95
C ASP A 55 -6.53 11.13 15.16
N GLU A 56 -5.63 11.53 14.25
CA GLU A 56 -4.97 12.85 14.27
C GLU A 56 -5.96 14.02 14.17
N LYS A 57 -7.15 13.79 13.59
CA LYS A 57 -8.21 14.81 13.49
C LYS A 57 -9.14 14.85 14.69
N GLU A 58 -9.29 13.75 15.42
CA GLU A 58 -10.09 13.71 16.66
C GLU A 58 -9.33 14.29 17.87
N GLN A 59 -7.99 14.34 17.81
CA GLN A 59 -7.15 14.93 18.87
C GLN A 59 -6.94 16.44 18.78
N HIS A 60 -7.50 17.13 17.79
CA HIS A 60 -7.43 18.59 17.59
C HIS A 60 -8.82 19.24 17.64
#